data_AF-A0A3B8JFI5-F1
#
_entry.id   AF-A0A3B8JFI5-F1
#
_cell.length_a   1.000
_cell.length_b   1.000
_cell.length_c   1.000
_cell.angle_alpha   90.00
_cell.angle_beta   90.00
_cell.angle_gamma   90.00
#
_symmetry.space_group_name_H-M   'P 1'
#
loop_
_entity.id
_entity.type
_entity.pdbx_description
1 polymer ?
#
loop_
_entity_poly.entity_id
_entity_poly.type
_entity_poly.pdbx_seq_one_letter_code
_entity_poly.pdbx_strand_id
1 'polypeptide(L)'
;MVVSDKSVLVASGTGTGKTTTENYYLKKFRERYPRCHVYALLNKNDKLYGIPEKNRFVFAPEKLNQLPTGKGSEEERGQIIKYLLEPLFTVYGMYLVRKDLPEDEREELKIKEPVRLILGDWYGTYQELQARLKETELQLILSMIRQIVTIGRSCGVGLYVDTQSDKLDSLGLANDASIRLSLDIYSQGFIYYEDGEEKGELQTIRLVFKNDSICSAEDRDTIAKIYFMLCDAIRNKELKTPIIFTTVGAKPRIGIVPKLSGETDLKDKQVLDQIISQLNQSYLRDEFMVPTPNGEPEAPTEPEETEEERVQKILSSKDVYQRIFDYLRGKGKKTPHEIQKAVRNWRVPEIRNALNELVRHQIVNNEGGDEYSLKE
;
A
#
# COMPACT_ATOMS: atom_id res chain seq x y z
N MET A 1 -7.65 11.55 -8.99
CA MET A 1 -7.85 10.56 -7.92
C MET A 1 -9.08 9.73 -8.24
N VAL A 2 -8.96 8.41 -8.17
CA VAL A 2 -10.05 7.47 -8.53
C VAL A 2 -10.87 7.17 -7.29
N VAL A 3 -12.20 7.13 -7.43
CA VAL A 3 -13.08 6.65 -6.36
C VAL A 3 -12.84 5.14 -6.19
N SER A 4 -12.23 4.77 -5.07
CA SER A 4 -11.94 3.38 -4.74
C SER A 4 -13.02 2.74 -3.88
N ASP A 5 -13.23 1.45 -4.10
CA ASP A 5 -14.07 0.62 -3.24
C ASP A 5 -13.31 0.16 -1.98
N LYS A 6 -11.97 0.24 -1.98
CA LYS A 6 -11.12 -0.02 -0.81
C LYS A 6 -11.15 1.17 0.15
N SER A 7 -10.63 0.92 1.35
CA SER A 7 -10.25 2.00 2.26
C SER A 7 -9.03 2.75 1.68
N VAL A 8 -9.00 4.06 1.86
CA VAL A 8 -8.00 4.96 1.33
C VAL A 8 -7.17 5.55 2.47
N LEU A 9 -5.86 5.54 2.33
CA LEU A 9 -4.92 6.24 3.20
C LEU A 9 -4.24 7.37 2.42
N VAL A 10 -4.29 8.59 2.92
CA VAL A 10 -3.57 9.73 2.38
C VAL A 10 -2.53 10.18 3.39
N ALA A 11 -1.26 9.89 3.10
CA ALA A 11 -0.12 10.26 3.94
C ALA A 11 0.60 11.47 3.32
N SER A 12 0.47 12.67 3.90
CA SER A 12 1.18 13.86 3.39
C SER A 12 1.49 14.88 4.48
N GLY A 13 2.53 15.70 4.28
CA GLY A 13 2.84 16.82 5.17
C GLY A 13 1.80 17.95 5.14
N THR A 14 1.97 18.93 6.02
CA THR A 14 1.14 20.14 6.10
C THR A 14 1.34 21.02 4.87
N GLY A 15 0.29 21.71 4.41
CA GLY A 15 0.38 22.67 3.30
C GLY A 15 0.53 22.04 1.91
N THR A 16 0.43 20.72 1.79
CA THR A 16 0.59 20.01 0.50
C THR A 16 -0.67 19.99 -0.36
N GLY A 17 -1.84 20.38 0.19
CA GLY A 17 -3.13 20.41 -0.52
C GLY A 17 -4.06 19.22 -0.27
N LYS A 18 -3.85 18.46 0.82
CA LYS A 18 -4.65 17.28 1.19
C LYS A 18 -6.16 17.54 1.23
N THR A 19 -6.60 18.61 1.91
CA THR A 19 -8.02 18.96 2.04
C THR A 19 -8.68 19.24 0.69
N THR A 20 -7.95 19.80 -0.27
CA THR A 20 -8.44 20.01 -1.65
C THR A 20 -8.66 18.66 -2.34
N THR A 21 -7.70 17.75 -2.22
CA THR A 21 -7.77 16.39 -2.75
C THR A 21 -8.92 15.61 -2.11
N GLU A 22 -9.08 15.67 -0.79
CA GLU A 22 -10.19 15.05 -0.05
C GLU A 22 -11.56 15.58 -0.49
N ASN A 23 -11.71 16.90 -0.62
CA ASN A 23 -12.97 17.47 -1.11
C ASN A 23 -13.30 17.03 -2.55
N TYR A 24 -12.28 16.88 -3.40
CA TYR A 24 -12.45 16.33 -4.73
C TYR A 24 -12.85 14.84 -4.69
N TYR A 25 -12.24 14.02 -3.81
CA TYR A 25 -12.67 12.63 -3.57
C TYR A 25 -14.15 12.59 -3.21
N LEU A 26 -14.55 13.36 -2.20
CA LEU A 26 -15.92 13.39 -1.69
C LEU A 26 -16.91 13.83 -2.78
N LYS A 27 -16.56 14.83 -3.58
CA LYS A 27 -17.36 15.25 -4.73
C LYS A 27 -17.56 14.10 -5.72
N LYS A 28 -16.49 13.45 -6.16
CA LYS A 28 -16.57 12.31 -7.09
C LYS A 28 -17.29 11.10 -6.49
N PHE A 29 -17.10 10.84 -5.20
CA PHE A 29 -17.76 9.76 -4.49
C PHE A 29 -19.28 9.96 -4.45
N ARG A 30 -19.75 11.18 -4.14
CA ARG A 30 -21.18 11.51 -4.11
C ARG A 30 -21.80 11.60 -5.50
N GLU A 31 -21.07 12.10 -6.51
CA GLU A 31 -21.50 12.07 -7.91
C GLU A 31 -21.73 10.63 -8.38
N ARG A 32 -20.82 9.71 -8.03
CA ARG A 32 -20.93 8.29 -8.36
C ARG A 32 -22.01 7.57 -7.54
N TYR A 33 -22.15 7.93 -6.27
CA TYR A 33 -23.04 7.29 -5.31
C TYR A 33 -23.94 8.32 -4.61
N PRO A 34 -25.06 8.74 -5.25
CA PRO A 34 -25.92 9.80 -4.71
C PRO A 34 -26.55 9.49 -3.35
N ARG A 35 -26.73 8.20 -3.03
CA ARG A 35 -27.28 7.72 -1.75
C ARG A 35 -26.20 7.23 -0.77
N CYS A 36 -24.93 7.61 -0.97
CA CYS A 36 -23.88 7.22 -0.04
C CYS A 36 -24.06 7.83 1.35
N HIS A 37 -23.55 7.13 2.36
CA HIS A 37 -23.44 7.63 3.72
C HIS A 37 -21.99 8.03 3.99
N VAL A 38 -21.79 9.26 4.43
CA VAL A 38 -20.46 9.75 4.80
C VAL A 38 -20.53 10.35 6.19
N TYR A 39 -19.61 9.90 7.05
CA TYR A 39 -19.37 10.40 8.40
C TYR A 39 -17.93 10.85 8.53
N ALA A 40 -17.67 11.81 9.41
CA ALA A 40 -16.33 12.35 9.61
C ALA A 40 -16.02 12.48 11.10
N LEU A 41 -14.85 11.99 11.49
CA LEU A 41 -14.20 12.27 12.77
C LEU A 41 -12.95 13.09 12.46
N LEU A 42 -12.93 14.34 12.92
CA LEU A 42 -11.94 15.34 12.55
C LEU A 42 -11.29 15.94 13.80
N ASN A 43 -10.05 16.41 13.70
CA ASN A 43 -9.44 17.22 14.77
C ASN A 43 -9.75 18.72 14.64
N LYS A 44 -10.33 19.15 13.52
CA LYS A 44 -10.72 20.53 13.22
C LYS A 44 -12.12 20.51 12.63
N ASN A 45 -12.90 21.58 12.84
CA ASN A 45 -14.24 21.70 12.26
C ASN A 45 -14.20 22.09 10.78
N ASP A 46 -13.43 21.34 9.99
CA ASP A 46 -13.26 21.60 8.56
C ASP A 46 -14.55 21.29 7.81
N LYS A 47 -14.91 22.17 6.88
CA LYS A 47 -16.04 21.95 5.99
C LYS A 47 -15.63 20.97 4.90
N LEU A 48 -16.20 19.78 4.96
CA LEU A 48 -16.02 18.74 3.95
C LEU A 48 -17.19 18.71 2.96
N TYR A 49 -16.88 18.52 1.69
CA TYR A 49 -17.83 18.58 0.59
C TYR A 49 -19.00 17.60 0.79
N GLY A 50 -20.21 18.15 0.85
CA GLY A 50 -21.45 17.36 0.87
C GLY A 50 -21.69 16.54 2.14
N ILE A 51 -20.86 16.67 3.18
CA ILE A 51 -21.10 16.01 4.48
C ILE A 51 -21.90 16.96 5.35
N PRO A 52 -23.10 16.61 5.84
CA PRO A 52 -23.89 17.48 6.71
C PRO A 52 -23.26 17.60 8.10
N GLU A 53 -23.52 18.70 8.80
CA GLU A 53 -22.94 18.98 10.12
C GLU A 53 -23.21 17.89 11.15
N LYS A 54 -24.43 17.34 11.18
CA LYS A 54 -24.80 16.20 12.04
C LYS A 54 -23.97 14.92 11.82
N ASN A 55 -23.24 14.82 10.71
CA ASN A 55 -22.37 13.68 10.40
C ASN A 55 -20.88 14.03 10.54
N ARG A 56 -20.54 15.26 10.97
CA ARG A 56 -19.16 15.72 11.21
C ARG A 56 -18.96 15.91 12.70
N PHE A 57 -17.98 15.24 13.25
CA PHE A 57 -17.66 15.30 14.66
C PHE A 57 -16.23 15.75 14.83
N VAL A 58 -16.05 16.71 15.73
CA VAL A 58 -14.72 17.18 16.14
C VAL A 58 -14.32 16.40 17.38
N PHE A 59 -13.18 15.73 17.31
CA PHE A 59 -12.61 15.01 18.42
C PHE A 59 -12.21 15.98 19.54
N ALA A 60 -12.67 15.68 20.75
CA ALA A 60 -12.51 16.52 21.94
C ALA A 60 -11.61 15.80 22.97
N PRO A 61 -10.28 15.81 22.81
CA PRO A 61 -9.36 15.05 23.65
C PRO A 61 -9.44 15.41 25.14
N GLU A 62 -9.84 16.63 25.48
CA GLU A 62 -10.01 17.09 26.85
C GLU A 62 -11.04 16.28 27.65
N LYS A 63 -12.03 15.66 26.98
CA LYS A 63 -12.99 14.76 27.64
C LYS A 63 -12.35 13.45 28.09
N LEU A 64 -11.24 13.02 27.48
CA LEU A 64 -10.50 11.85 27.94
C LEU A 64 -9.87 12.06 29.31
N ASN A 65 -9.58 13.31 29.69
CA ASN A 65 -9.05 13.64 31.03
C ASN A 65 -10.12 13.46 32.13
N GLN A 66 -11.38 13.35 31.75
CA GLN A 66 -12.52 13.20 32.66
C GLN A 66 -12.94 11.73 32.79
N LEU A 67 -12.18 10.78 32.22
CA LEU A 67 -12.53 9.37 32.26
C LEU A 67 -12.51 8.87 33.72
N PRO A 68 -13.61 8.26 34.19
CA PRO A 68 -13.72 7.83 35.58
C PRO A 68 -12.71 6.71 35.89
N THR A 69 -12.10 6.80 37.06
CA THR A 69 -11.13 5.85 37.59
C THR A 69 -11.72 5.16 38.82
N GLY A 70 -11.85 3.83 38.77
CA GLY A 70 -12.45 3.06 39.86
C GLY A 70 -12.93 1.68 39.41
N LYS A 71 -13.24 0.81 40.36
CA LYS A 71 -13.92 -0.46 40.06
C LYS A 71 -15.37 -0.16 39.69
N GLY A 72 -15.87 -0.72 38.59
CA GLY A 72 -17.25 -0.50 38.14
C GLY A 72 -17.42 0.72 37.23
N SER A 73 -16.35 1.41 36.84
CA SER A 73 -16.42 2.56 35.93
C SER A 73 -16.39 2.17 34.45
N GLU A 74 -16.34 0.87 34.12
CA GLU A 74 -16.16 0.37 32.76
C GLU A 74 -17.26 0.83 31.80
N GLU A 75 -18.52 0.83 32.26
CA GLU A 75 -19.65 1.24 31.42
C GLU A 75 -19.61 2.74 31.09
N GLU A 76 -19.38 3.58 32.10
CA GLU A 76 -19.28 5.03 31.93
C GLU A 76 -18.10 5.43 31.02
N ARG A 77 -16.94 4.79 31.20
CA ARG A 77 -15.80 4.93 30.28
C ARG A 77 -16.19 4.57 28.86
N GLY A 78 -16.88 3.43 28.68
CA GLY A 78 -17.37 2.98 27.38
C GLY A 78 -18.29 3.98 26.71
N GLN A 79 -19.20 4.60 27.47
CA GLN A 79 -20.11 5.63 26.96
C GLN A 79 -19.37 6.89 26.51
N ILE A 80 -18.40 7.37 27.28
CA ILE A 80 -17.58 8.55 26.92
C ILE A 80 -16.77 8.27 25.65
N ILE A 81 -16.12 7.10 25.57
CA ILE A 81 -15.34 6.70 24.39
C ILE A 81 -16.24 6.59 23.16
N LYS A 82 -17.42 5.97 23.31
CA LYS A 82 -18.39 5.83 22.23
C LYS A 82 -18.90 7.18 21.74
N TYR A 83 -19.14 8.12 22.64
CA TYR A 83 -19.53 9.49 22.29
C TYR A 83 -18.40 10.22 21.53
N LEU A 84 -17.16 10.14 22.02
CA LEU A 84 -16.01 10.79 21.39
C LEU A 84 -15.70 10.25 20.00
N LEU A 85 -15.98 8.97 19.77
CA LEU A 85 -15.73 8.27 18.53
C LEU A 85 -17.05 7.88 17.82
N GLU A 86 -18.13 8.63 18.04
CA GLU A 86 -19.47 8.31 17.55
C GLU A 86 -19.50 7.97 16.04
N PRO A 87 -18.82 8.70 15.13
CA PRO A 87 -18.72 8.31 13.73
C PRO A 87 -18.17 6.90 13.50
N LEU A 88 -17.13 6.52 14.23
CA LEU A 88 -16.51 5.20 14.12
C LEU A 88 -17.47 4.12 14.57
N PHE A 89 -18.10 4.28 15.73
CA PHE A 89 -19.09 3.32 16.23
C PHE A 89 -20.31 3.20 15.31
N THR A 90 -20.77 4.33 14.76
CA THR A 90 -21.89 4.37 13.81
C THR A 90 -21.55 3.59 12.54
N VAL A 91 -20.41 3.89 11.91
CA VAL A 91 -19.99 3.23 10.68
C VAL A 91 -19.64 1.75 10.93
N TYR A 92 -19.02 1.43 12.06
CA TYR A 92 -18.76 0.05 12.44
C TYR A 92 -20.06 -0.74 12.67
N GLY A 93 -21.09 -0.11 13.26
CA GLY A 93 -22.42 -0.71 13.38
C GLY A 93 -23.04 -1.02 12.01
N MET A 94 -22.95 -0.10 11.05
CA MET A 94 -23.39 -0.35 9.67
C MET A 94 -22.62 -1.50 9.02
N TYR A 95 -21.30 -1.57 9.24
CA TYR A 95 -20.48 -2.68 8.79
C TYR A 95 -20.94 -4.02 9.39
N LEU A 96 -21.19 -4.09 10.70
CA LEU A 96 -21.64 -5.32 11.35
C LEU A 96 -22.96 -5.82 10.77
N VAL A 97 -23.95 -4.91 10.60
CA VAL A 97 -25.24 -5.26 9.98
C VAL A 97 -25.02 -5.82 8.58
N ARG A 98 -24.21 -5.15 7.74
CA ARG A 98 -23.97 -5.58 6.37
C ARG A 98 -23.16 -6.87 6.28
N LYS A 99 -22.21 -7.09 7.17
CA LYS A 99 -21.36 -8.29 7.20
C LYS A 99 -22.19 -9.58 7.31
N ASP A 100 -23.31 -9.52 8.01
CA ASP A 100 -24.16 -10.68 8.26
C ASP A 100 -25.27 -10.87 7.19
N LEU A 101 -25.39 -9.97 6.21
CA LEU A 101 -26.30 -10.13 5.08
C LEU A 101 -25.76 -11.13 4.03
N PRO A 102 -26.64 -11.75 3.22
CA PRO A 102 -26.26 -12.49 2.01
C PRO A 102 -25.42 -11.67 1.02
N GLU A 103 -24.61 -12.34 0.19
CA GLU A 103 -23.64 -11.69 -0.70
C GLU A 103 -24.29 -10.77 -1.74
N ASP A 104 -25.41 -11.17 -2.31
CA ASP A 104 -26.22 -10.41 -3.27
C ASP A 104 -26.75 -9.12 -2.65
N GLU A 105 -27.29 -9.19 -1.43
CA GLU A 105 -27.75 -8.00 -0.70
C GLU A 105 -26.58 -7.04 -0.35
N ARG A 106 -25.41 -7.60 0.02
CA ARG A 106 -24.21 -6.79 0.30
C ARG A 106 -23.71 -6.06 -0.94
N GLU A 107 -23.63 -6.75 -2.08
CA GLU A 107 -23.20 -6.16 -3.34
C GLU A 107 -24.18 -5.08 -3.83
N GLU A 108 -25.48 -5.28 -3.65
CA GLU A 108 -26.49 -4.27 -3.93
C GLU A 108 -26.26 -2.99 -3.08
N LEU A 109 -26.10 -3.15 -1.77
CA LEU A 109 -25.85 -2.02 -0.85
C LEU A 109 -24.53 -1.30 -1.14
N LYS A 110 -23.49 -2.05 -1.53
CA LYS A 110 -22.20 -1.49 -1.91
C LYS A 110 -22.28 -0.60 -3.14
N ILE A 111 -23.13 -0.95 -4.11
CA ILE A 111 -23.31 -0.14 -5.33
C ILE A 111 -24.27 1.03 -5.07
N LYS A 112 -25.37 0.79 -4.33
CA LYS A 112 -26.43 1.78 -4.16
C LYS A 112 -26.12 2.80 -3.07
N GLU A 113 -25.62 2.34 -1.94
CA GLU A 113 -25.54 3.12 -0.69
C GLU A 113 -24.21 2.85 0.06
N PRO A 114 -23.03 3.04 -0.58
CA PRO A 114 -21.77 2.77 0.09
C PRO A 114 -21.55 3.74 1.27
N VAL A 115 -20.81 3.26 2.27
CA VAL A 115 -20.50 3.99 3.50
C VAL A 115 -19.03 4.36 3.54
N ARG A 116 -18.72 5.62 3.88
CA ARG A 116 -17.35 6.10 4.12
C ARG A 116 -17.23 6.80 5.46
N LEU A 117 -16.22 6.42 6.22
CA LEU A 117 -15.77 7.16 7.40
C LEU A 117 -14.50 7.95 7.06
N ILE A 118 -14.56 9.26 7.24
CA ILE A 118 -13.40 10.14 7.13
C ILE A 118 -12.74 10.23 8.50
N LEU A 119 -11.46 9.87 8.58
CA LEU A 119 -10.60 10.07 9.74
C LEU A 119 -9.61 11.17 9.42
N GLY A 120 -9.94 12.41 9.78
CA GLY A 120 -9.15 13.60 9.45
C GLY A 120 -8.05 13.87 10.48
N ASP A 121 -6.81 14.07 10.01
CA ASP A 121 -5.62 14.22 10.87
C ASP A 121 -5.50 13.08 11.91
N TRP A 122 -5.81 11.83 11.51
CA TRP A 122 -6.03 10.69 12.43
C TRP A 122 -4.87 10.43 13.40
N TYR A 123 -3.63 10.65 12.97
CA TYR A 123 -2.46 10.40 13.80
C TYR A 123 -2.51 11.15 15.14
N GLY A 124 -2.99 12.40 15.16
CA GLY A 124 -3.17 13.16 16.40
C GLY A 124 -4.23 12.55 17.32
N THR A 125 -5.36 12.12 16.76
CA THR A 125 -6.43 11.42 17.50
C THR A 125 -5.90 10.12 18.11
N TYR A 126 -5.18 9.32 17.31
CA TYR A 126 -4.58 8.07 17.75
C TYR A 126 -3.61 8.27 18.93
N GLN A 127 -2.73 9.28 18.87
CA GLN A 127 -1.79 9.56 19.96
C GLN A 127 -2.52 9.91 21.26
N GLU A 128 -3.58 10.73 21.18
CA GLU A 128 -4.38 11.11 22.35
C GLU A 128 -5.10 9.90 22.97
N LEU A 129 -5.64 9.01 22.13
CA LEU A 129 -6.27 7.75 22.55
C LEU A 129 -5.23 6.82 23.19
N GLN A 130 -4.07 6.64 22.55
CA GLN A 130 -3.00 5.78 23.05
C GLN A 130 -2.48 6.23 24.42
N ALA A 131 -2.37 7.54 24.63
CA ALA A 131 -1.87 8.09 25.89
C ALA A 131 -2.84 7.94 27.07
N ARG A 132 -4.16 7.82 26.82
CA ARG A 132 -5.19 7.97 27.86
C ARG A 132 -6.11 6.78 28.03
N LEU A 133 -6.24 5.93 27.01
CA LEU A 133 -7.06 4.72 27.09
C LEU A 133 -6.28 3.54 27.67
N LYS A 134 -7.03 2.62 28.29
CA LYS A 134 -6.47 1.31 28.64
C LYS A 134 -6.16 0.55 27.35
N GLU A 135 -5.17 -0.34 27.40
CA GLU A 135 -4.77 -1.16 26.24
C GLU A 135 -5.96 -1.89 25.62
N THR A 136 -6.84 -2.49 26.44
CA THR A 136 -8.02 -3.21 25.95
C THR A 136 -9.03 -2.31 25.22
N GLU A 137 -9.18 -1.06 25.66
CA GLU A 137 -10.07 -0.07 25.03
C GLU A 137 -9.49 0.40 23.69
N LEU A 138 -8.18 0.68 23.65
CA LEU A 138 -7.48 1.03 22.43
C LEU A 138 -7.53 -0.11 21.40
N GLN A 139 -7.27 -1.35 21.83
CA GLN A 139 -7.33 -2.51 20.95
C GLN A 139 -8.72 -2.77 20.38
N LEU A 140 -9.78 -2.46 21.13
CA LEU A 140 -11.15 -2.52 20.62
C LEU A 140 -11.34 -1.55 19.44
N ILE A 141 -10.92 -0.29 19.62
CA ILE A 141 -11.01 0.75 18.58
C ILE A 141 -10.18 0.36 17.34
N LEU A 142 -8.93 -0.03 17.56
CA LEU A 142 -8.03 -0.46 16.50
C LEU A 142 -8.56 -1.69 15.76
N SER A 143 -9.22 -2.62 16.46
CA SER A 143 -9.86 -3.78 15.84
C SER A 143 -11.03 -3.39 14.94
N MET A 144 -11.83 -2.38 15.30
CA MET A 144 -12.92 -1.88 14.44
C MET A 144 -12.36 -1.32 13.14
N ILE A 145 -11.34 -0.46 13.23
CA ILE A 145 -10.65 0.14 12.09
C ILE A 145 -10.05 -0.96 11.19
N ARG A 146 -9.32 -1.92 11.78
CA ARG A 146 -8.73 -3.05 11.05
C ARG A 146 -9.76 -3.87 10.29
N GLN A 147 -10.90 -4.18 10.90
CA GLN A 147 -11.96 -4.96 10.24
C GLN A 147 -12.58 -4.20 9.07
N ILE A 148 -12.81 -2.89 9.21
CA ILE A 148 -13.31 -2.07 8.10
C ILE A 148 -12.30 -2.03 6.95
N VAL A 149 -11.00 -1.88 7.26
CA VAL A 149 -9.95 -1.88 6.22
C VAL A 149 -9.89 -3.20 5.47
N THR A 150 -9.87 -4.32 6.19
CA THR A 150 -9.59 -5.65 5.61
C THR A 150 -10.82 -6.29 4.98
N ILE A 151 -12.01 -6.13 5.56
CA ILE A 151 -13.23 -6.83 5.14
C ILE A 151 -14.27 -5.84 4.60
N GLY A 152 -14.27 -4.60 5.07
CA GLY A 152 -15.33 -3.62 4.80
C GLY A 152 -15.61 -3.37 3.32
N ARG A 153 -14.61 -3.52 2.43
CA ARG A 153 -14.78 -3.44 0.97
C ARG A 153 -15.93 -4.32 0.47
N SER A 154 -16.02 -5.56 0.96
CA SER A 154 -17.09 -6.52 0.57
C SER A 154 -18.47 -6.10 1.06
N CYS A 155 -18.54 -5.25 2.08
CA CYS A 155 -19.76 -4.72 2.68
C CYS A 155 -20.10 -3.30 2.18
N GLY A 156 -19.30 -2.76 1.24
CA GLY A 156 -19.42 -1.38 0.79
C GLY A 156 -19.08 -0.34 1.88
N VAL A 157 -18.36 -0.72 2.93
CA VAL A 157 -17.93 0.15 4.03
C VAL A 157 -16.43 0.37 3.94
N GLY A 158 -15.98 1.62 3.98
CA GLY A 158 -14.56 1.92 3.87
C GLY A 158 -14.15 3.16 4.66
N LEU A 159 -12.85 3.30 4.87
CA LEU A 159 -12.24 4.47 5.48
C LEU A 159 -11.65 5.39 4.41
N TYR A 160 -11.61 6.67 4.70
CA TYR A 160 -10.69 7.61 4.09
C TYR A 160 -9.90 8.23 5.24
N VAL A 161 -8.61 7.97 5.30
CA VAL A 161 -7.76 8.37 6.42
C VAL A 161 -6.77 9.42 5.94
N ASP A 162 -6.87 10.62 6.49
CA ASP A 162 -5.83 11.65 6.36
C ASP A 162 -4.84 11.51 7.53
N THR A 163 -3.56 11.41 7.20
CA THR A 163 -2.47 11.29 8.17
C THR A 163 -1.18 11.92 7.64
N GLN A 164 -0.22 12.11 8.55
CA GLN A 164 1.14 12.58 8.23
C GLN A 164 2.15 11.43 8.11
N SER A 165 1.71 10.18 8.30
CA SER A 165 2.57 9.00 8.38
C SER A 165 2.01 7.84 7.59
N ASP A 166 2.87 7.08 6.91
CA ASP A 166 2.55 5.85 6.18
C ASP A 166 2.58 4.59 7.07
N LYS A 167 2.88 4.78 8.37
CA LYS A 167 2.87 3.71 9.37
C LYS A 167 1.44 3.33 9.73
N LEU A 168 1.12 2.04 9.61
CA LEU A 168 -0.23 1.53 9.78
C LEU A 168 -0.57 1.07 11.20
N ASP A 169 0.38 1.14 12.14
CA ASP A 169 0.14 0.77 13.54
C ASP A 169 -1.01 1.60 14.15
N SER A 170 -1.09 2.88 13.76
CA SER A 170 -2.19 3.78 14.15
C SER A 170 -3.57 3.35 13.64
N LEU A 171 -3.61 2.44 12.67
CA LEU A 171 -4.83 1.82 12.13
C LEU A 171 -5.08 0.41 12.68
N GLY A 172 -4.24 -0.06 13.63
CA GLY A 172 -4.33 -1.41 14.17
C GLY A 172 -3.89 -2.50 13.20
N LEU A 173 -3.19 -2.13 12.13
CA LEU A 173 -2.71 -3.05 11.10
C LEU A 173 -1.24 -3.37 11.35
N ALA A 174 -0.89 -4.65 11.22
CA ALA A 174 0.51 -5.05 11.21
C ALA A 174 1.22 -4.45 9.99
N ASN A 175 2.52 -4.22 10.11
CA ASN A 175 3.37 -3.80 9.00
C ASN A 175 3.66 -4.98 8.04
N ASP A 176 2.60 -5.48 7.41
CA ASP A 176 2.61 -6.64 6.52
C ASP A 176 2.15 -6.23 5.11
N ALA A 177 2.86 -6.68 4.09
CA ALA A 177 2.59 -6.33 2.70
C ALA A 177 1.20 -6.79 2.23
N SER A 178 0.71 -7.95 2.68
CA SER A 178 -0.59 -8.49 2.27
C SER A 178 -1.75 -7.68 2.85
N ILE A 179 -1.65 -7.25 4.11
CA ILE A 179 -2.66 -6.40 4.75
C ILE A 179 -2.70 -5.02 4.08
N ARG A 180 -1.53 -4.49 3.69
CA ARG A 180 -1.41 -3.23 2.94
C ARG A 180 -2.16 -3.24 1.61
N LEU A 181 -2.28 -4.37 0.93
CA LEU A 181 -3.07 -4.48 -0.31
C LEU A 181 -4.58 -4.23 -0.11
N SER A 182 -5.06 -4.25 1.13
CA SER A 182 -6.44 -3.88 1.48
C SER A 182 -6.68 -2.36 1.45
N LEU A 183 -5.61 -1.57 1.38
CA LEU A 183 -5.64 -0.12 1.28
C LEU A 183 -5.19 0.35 -0.09
N ASP A 184 -5.80 1.44 -0.56
CA ASP A 184 -5.16 2.29 -1.56
C ASP A 184 -4.43 3.42 -0.83
N ILE A 185 -3.13 3.52 -1.08
CA ILE A 185 -2.27 4.50 -0.43
C ILE A 185 -2.02 5.63 -1.43
N TYR A 186 -2.15 6.86 -0.94
CA TYR A 186 -1.78 8.07 -1.64
C TYR A 186 -0.80 8.85 -0.78
N SER A 187 0.11 9.56 -1.42
CA SER A 187 0.95 10.54 -0.76
C SER A 187 1.11 11.76 -1.64
N GLN A 188 0.93 12.95 -1.08
CA GLN A 188 0.97 14.22 -1.80
C GLN A 188 2.14 15.06 -1.29
N GLY A 189 2.80 15.78 -2.19
CA GLY A 189 3.94 16.59 -1.85
C GLY A 189 3.98 17.85 -2.70
N PHE A 190 4.22 18.99 -2.06
CA PHE A 190 4.33 20.28 -2.73
C PHE A 190 5.08 21.24 -1.82
N ILE A 191 5.92 22.10 -2.40
CA ILE A 191 6.52 23.24 -1.69
C ILE A 191 6.14 24.54 -2.40
N TYR A 192 6.02 25.60 -1.62
CA TYR A 192 5.80 26.96 -2.09
C TYR A 192 6.54 27.93 -1.18
N TYR A 193 6.76 29.15 -1.66
CA TYR A 193 7.42 30.19 -0.88
C TYR A 193 6.40 31.26 -0.48
N GLU A 194 6.33 31.55 0.81
CA GLU A 194 5.48 32.59 1.40
C GLU A 194 6.38 33.44 2.32
N ASP A 195 6.42 34.76 2.09
CA ASP A 195 7.30 35.70 2.80
C ASP A 195 8.80 35.33 2.79
N GLY A 196 9.25 34.64 1.73
CA GLY A 196 10.63 34.18 1.58
C GLY A 196 10.96 32.89 2.32
N GLU A 197 10.01 32.33 3.08
CA GLU A 197 10.15 31.02 3.73
C GLU A 197 9.58 29.90 2.86
N GLU A 198 10.27 28.77 2.81
CA GLU A 198 9.75 27.55 2.21
C GLU A 198 8.65 26.97 3.11
N LYS A 199 7.47 26.79 2.54
CA LYS A 199 6.31 26.13 3.14
C LYS A 199 5.97 24.88 2.34
N GLY A 200 5.17 24.01 2.93
CA GLY A 200 4.82 22.71 2.34
C GLY A 200 5.85 21.63 2.67
N GLU A 201 5.79 20.52 1.93
CA GLU A 201 6.48 19.29 2.29
C GLU A 201 6.58 18.33 1.08
N LEU A 202 7.72 17.65 0.92
CA LEU A 202 7.96 16.66 -0.15
C LEU A 202 8.46 15.29 0.37
N GLN A 203 9.01 15.25 1.58
CA GLN A 203 9.63 14.08 2.21
C GLN A 203 8.66 12.91 2.45
N THR A 204 7.36 13.12 2.65
CA THR A 204 6.40 12.04 2.93
C THR A 204 6.32 11.08 1.75
N ILE A 205 6.30 11.58 0.51
CA ILE A 205 6.34 10.75 -0.70
C ILE A 205 7.59 9.87 -0.68
N ARG A 206 8.74 10.45 -0.32
CA ARG A 206 10.02 9.74 -0.22
C ARG A 206 10.00 8.64 0.84
N LEU A 207 9.33 8.86 1.97
CA LEU A 207 9.17 7.83 2.99
C LEU A 207 8.29 6.68 2.49
N VAL A 208 7.20 7.01 1.80
CA VAL A 208 6.23 6.04 1.27
C VAL A 208 6.85 5.13 0.21
N PHE A 209 7.53 5.66 -0.81
CA PHE A 209 8.11 4.80 -1.86
C PHE A 209 9.38 4.05 -1.41
N LYS A 210 10.00 4.47 -0.31
CA LYS A 210 11.12 3.71 0.31
C LYS A 210 10.65 2.53 1.14
N ASN A 211 9.37 2.45 1.46
CA ASN A 211 8.81 1.37 2.24
C ASN A 211 8.75 0.09 1.39
N ASP A 212 9.54 -0.93 1.77
CA ASP A 212 9.62 -2.22 1.06
C ASP A 212 8.27 -2.96 0.99
N SER A 213 7.34 -2.66 1.90
CA SER A 213 6.00 -3.24 1.88
C SER A 213 5.00 -2.49 0.98
N ILE A 214 5.41 -1.36 0.40
CA ILE A 214 4.59 -0.53 -0.51
C ILE A 214 5.15 -0.60 -1.93
N CYS A 215 6.48 -0.53 -2.07
CA CYS A 215 7.15 -0.39 -3.35
C CYS A 215 8.30 -1.40 -3.44
N SER A 216 8.26 -2.23 -4.48
CA SER A 216 9.35 -3.16 -4.79
C SER A 216 10.65 -2.41 -5.07
N ALA A 217 11.79 -3.11 -5.03
CA ALA A 217 13.08 -2.50 -5.35
C ALA A 217 13.12 -1.93 -6.79
N GLU A 218 12.50 -2.63 -7.74
CA GLU A 218 12.42 -2.23 -9.15
C GLU A 218 11.55 -0.96 -9.33
N ASP A 219 10.36 -0.96 -8.73
CA ASP A 219 9.45 0.19 -8.78
C ASP A 219 10.09 1.43 -8.10
N ARG A 220 10.86 1.21 -7.03
CA ARG A 220 11.47 2.28 -6.22
C ARG A 220 12.42 3.13 -7.04
N ASP A 221 13.29 2.52 -7.83
CA ASP A 221 14.28 3.26 -8.62
C ASP A 221 13.61 4.10 -9.71
N THR A 222 12.58 3.52 -10.36
CA THR A 222 11.78 4.23 -11.37
C THR A 222 11.04 5.40 -10.74
N ILE A 223 10.34 5.19 -9.62
CA ILE A 223 9.62 6.23 -8.90
C ILE A 223 10.56 7.30 -8.36
N ALA A 224 11.73 6.92 -7.84
CA ALA A 224 12.71 7.87 -7.32
C ALA A 224 13.21 8.83 -8.40
N LYS A 225 13.52 8.32 -9.61
CA LYS A 225 13.94 9.15 -10.75
C LYS A 225 12.88 10.20 -11.11
N ILE A 226 11.62 9.78 -11.23
CA ILE A 226 10.50 10.68 -11.55
C ILE A 226 10.27 11.68 -10.41
N TYR A 227 10.30 11.21 -9.16
CA TYR A 227 10.13 12.05 -7.98
C TYR A 227 11.15 13.20 -7.95
N PHE A 228 12.44 12.90 -8.09
CA PHE A 228 13.48 13.94 -8.02
C PHE A 228 13.35 14.94 -9.17
N MET A 229 13.06 14.47 -10.38
CA MET A 229 12.76 15.34 -11.53
C MET A 229 11.61 16.30 -11.23
N LEU A 230 10.50 15.80 -10.67
CA LEU A 230 9.34 16.63 -10.32
C LEU A 230 9.66 17.60 -9.17
N CYS A 231 10.43 17.19 -8.16
CA CYS A 231 10.86 18.07 -7.09
C CYS A 231 11.69 19.25 -7.60
N ASP A 232 12.62 18.99 -8.51
CA ASP A 232 13.46 20.04 -9.09
C ASP A 232 12.62 21.00 -9.95
N ALA A 233 11.67 20.49 -10.73
CA ALA A 233 10.71 21.32 -11.47
C ALA A 233 9.87 22.24 -10.55
N ILE A 234 9.47 21.76 -9.36
CA ILE A 234 8.77 22.61 -8.37
C ILE A 234 9.71 23.69 -7.82
N ARG A 235 10.93 23.32 -7.40
CA ARG A 235 11.92 24.27 -6.85
C ARG A 235 12.28 25.37 -7.86
N ASN A 236 12.39 24.98 -9.13
CA ASN A 236 12.67 25.89 -10.23
C ASN A 236 11.44 26.69 -10.70
N LYS A 237 10.28 26.51 -10.04
CA LYS A 237 9.00 27.18 -10.33
C LYS A 237 8.42 26.85 -11.72
N GLU A 238 8.90 25.77 -12.34
CA GLU A 238 8.39 25.24 -13.62
C GLU A 238 7.09 24.47 -13.40
N LEU A 239 6.95 23.81 -12.25
CA LEU A 239 5.75 23.09 -11.84
C LEU A 239 5.06 23.79 -10.66
N LYS A 240 3.77 24.10 -10.81
CA LYS A 240 2.95 24.79 -9.78
C LYS A 240 1.85 23.90 -9.19
N THR A 241 1.90 22.61 -9.48
CA THR A 241 0.93 21.63 -9.02
C THR A 241 1.61 20.62 -8.08
N PRO A 242 0.87 20.08 -7.09
CA PRO A 242 1.40 19.05 -6.21
C PRO A 242 1.80 17.77 -6.95
N ILE A 243 2.80 17.07 -6.43
CA ILE A 243 3.13 15.69 -6.80
C ILE A 243 2.19 14.75 -6.04
N ILE A 244 1.78 13.67 -6.68
CA ILE A 244 1.02 12.59 -6.06
C ILE A 244 1.63 11.23 -6.37
N PHE A 245 1.87 10.46 -5.32
CA PHE A 245 2.15 9.04 -5.35
C PHE A 245 0.86 8.26 -5.08
N THR A 246 0.69 7.09 -5.71
CA THR A 246 -0.45 6.21 -5.46
C THR A 246 -0.13 4.73 -5.69
N THR A 247 -0.79 3.83 -4.95
CA THR A 247 -0.76 2.37 -5.17
C THR A 247 -2.01 1.81 -5.84
N VAL A 248 -2.92 2.69 -6.29
CA VAL A 248 -4.16 2.27 -6.96
C VAL A 248 -3.85 1.48 -8.23
N GLY A 249 -4.54 0.36 -8.42
CA GLY A 249 -4.35 -0.48 -9.60
C GLY A 249 -3.14 -1.41 -9.51
N ALA A 250 -2.75 -1.79 -8.28
CA ALA A 250 -1.74 -2.80 -7.95
C ALA A 250 -0.27 -2.43 -8.20
N LYS A 251 0.04 -1.46 -9.07
CA LYS A 251 1.40 -0.93 -9.25
C LYS A 251 1.55 0.45 -8.62
N PRO A 252 2.60 0.69 -7.81
CA PRO A 252 2.98 2.03 -7.36
C PRO A 252 3.24 2.98 -8.54
N ARG A 253 2.76 4.22 -8.44
CA ARG A 253 2.92 5.24 -9.47
C ARG A 253 3.15 6.59 -8.84
N ILE A 254 3.83 7.46 -9.57
CA ILE A 254 4.02 8.87 -9.20
C ILE A 254 3.71 9.77 -10.40
N GLY A 255 3.15 10.94 -10.12
CA GLY A 255 2.82 11.94 -11.13
C GLY A 255 2.43 13.25 -10.49
N ILE A 256 1.69 14.08 -11.21
CA ILE A 256 1.20 15.36 -10.72
C ILE A 256 -0.30 15.33 -10.46
N VAL A 257 -0.76 16.08 -9.47
CA VAL A 257 -2.19 16.26 -9.20
C VAL A 257 -2.81 17.06 -10.35
N PRO A 258 -3.82 16.52 -11.05
CA PRO A 258 -4.49 17.28 -12.10
C PRO A 258 -5.24 18.47 -11.50
N LYS A 259 -5.50 19.52 -12.29
CA LYS A 259 -6.35 20.63 -11.84
C LYS A 259 -7.73 20.08 -11.42
N LEU A 260 -8.04 20.21 -10.14
CA LEU A 260 -9.26 19.65 -9.54
C LEU A 260 -10.48 20.57 -9.70
N SER A 261 -10.28 21.81 -10.16
CA SER A 261 -11.31 22.85 -10.34
C SER A 261 -12.13 22.76 -11.63
N GLY A 262 -11.88 21.78 -12.51
CA GLY A 262 -12.73 21.49 -13.67
C GLY A 262 -12.26 22.08 -15.00
N GLU A 263 -11.29 22.99 -15.02
CA GLU A 263 -10.62 23.44 -16.23
C GLU A 263 -9.15 23.00 -16.19
N THR A 264 -8.77 22.10 -17.09
CA THR A 264 -7.37 21.68 -17.23
C THR A 264 -6.69 22.67 -18.16
N ASP A 265 -5.62 23.34 -17.70
CA ASP A 265 -4.81 24.17 -18.59
C ASP A 265 -4.09 23.27 -19.59
N LEU A 266 -4.17 23.59 -20.87
CA LEU A 266 -3.43 22.88 -21.92
C LEU A 266 -1.91 22.90 -21.69
N LYS A 267 -1.40 23.89 -20.93
CA LYS A 267 0.03 24.04 -20.59
C LYS A 267 0.54 22.99 -19.60
N ASP A 268 -0.25 22.67 -18.57
CA ASP A 268 0.14 21.64 -17.59
C ASP A 268 0.20 20.26 -18.24
N LYS A 269 -0.67 20.02 -19.23
CA LYS A 269 -0.68 18.81 -20.05
C LYS A 269 0.56 18.71 -20.93
N GLN A 270 1.03 19.80 -21.53
CA GLN A 270 2.26 19.82 -22.33
C GLN A 270 3.52 19.55 -21.49
N VAL A 271 3.60 20.07 -20.27
CA VAL A 271 4.71 19.77 -19.34
C VAL A 271 4.64 18.31 -18.90
N LEU A 272 3.46 17.79 -18.59
CA LEU A 272 3.22 16.36 -18.36
C LEU A 272 3.63 15.51 -19.55
N ASP A 273 3.24 15.88 -20.77
CA ASP A 273 3.54 15.15 -22.00
C ASP A 273 5.04 15.22 -22.32
N GLN A 274 5.72 16.33 -22.01
CA GLN A 274 7.18 16.44 -22.11
C GLN A 274 7.89 15.56 -21.09
N ILE A 275 7.49 15.60 -19.82
CA ILE A 275 8.01 14.74 -18.75
C ILE A 275 7.72 13.26 -19.08
N ILE A 276 6.51 12.93 -19.52
CA ILE A 276 6.11 11.59 -19.99
C ILE A 276 6.91 11.20 -21.23
N SER A 277 7.19 12.09 -22.18
CA SER A 277 8.01 11.78 -23.36
C SER A 277 9.46 11.49 -22.99
N GLN A 278 10.00 12.17 -21.98
CA GLN A 278 11.34 11.92 -21.43
C GLN A 278 11.39 10.58 -20.67
N LEU A 279 10.30 10.20 -20.00
CA LEU A 279 10.18 8.93 -19.28
C LEU A 279 9.81 7.74 -20.19
N ASN A 280 9.09 7.98 -21.28
CA ASN A 280 8.63 6.99 -22.26
C ASN A 280 9.76 6.41 -23.12
N GLN A 281 10.97 6.97 -23.07
CA GLN A 281 12.13 6.33 -23.71
C GLN A 281 12.59 5.06 -22.98
N SER A 282 12.26 4.88 -21.69
CA SER A 282 12.55 3.63 -20.97
C SER A 282 11.33 2.74 -20.78
N TYR A 283 10.13 3.30 -20.55
CA TYR A 283 8.99 2.50 -20.07
C TYR A 283 8.17 1.80 -21.18
N LEU A 284 8.06 2.39 -22.38
CA LEU A 284 7.30 1.79 -23.49
C LEU A 284 8.07 0.69 -24.25
N ARG A 285 9.40 0.63 -24.08
CA ARG A 285 10.25 -0.38 -24.73
C ARG A 285 10.06 -1.76 -24.13
N ASP A 286 9.85 -1.85 -22.82
CA ASP A 286 9.88 -3.14 -22.11
C ASP A 286 8.48 -3.78 -21.96
N GLU A 287 7.38 -3.01 -22.02
CA GLU A 287 6.04 -3.55 -21.71
C GLU A 287 5.14 -3.82 -22.93
N PHE A 288 5.42 -3.30 -24.14
CA PHE A 288 4.45 -3.37 -25.26
C PHE A 288 4.95 -3.79 -26.64
N MET A 289 6.24 -4.13 -26.84
CA MET A 289 6.79 -4.60 -28.14
C MET A 289 6.17 -3.90 -29.38
N VAL A 290 6.09 -2.56 -29.35
CA VAL A 290 5.51 -1.80 -30.46
C VAL A 290 6.52 -1.80 -31.62
N PRO A 291 6.15 -2.18 -32.84
CA PRO A 291 7.09 -2.21 -33.97
C PRO A 291 7.56 -0.79 -34.32
N THR A 292 8.83 -0.66 -34.70
CA THR A 292 9.38 0.58 -35.23
C THR A 292 8.62 1.04 -36.49
N PRO A 293 8.50 2.35 -36.76
CA PRO A 293 7.82 2.87 -37.95
C PRO A 293 8.49 2.51 -39.29
N ASN A 294 9.61 1.79 -39.27
CA ASN A 294 10.34 1.36 -40.45
C ASN A 294 10.73 -0.12 -40.31
N GLY A 295 10.20 -0.97 -41.20
CA GLY A 295 10.69 -2.33 -41.45
C GLY A 295 9.72 -3.43 -41.03
N GLU A 296 9.39 -4.29 -41.99
CA GLU A 296 8.46 -5.43 -41.93
C GLU A 296 8.75 -6.43 -40.80
N PRO A 297 7.74 -7.21 -40.35
CA PRO A 297 7.94 -8.24 -39.33
C PRO A 297 8.71 -9.41 -39.93
N GLU A 298 10.00 -9.53 -39.61
CA GLU A 298 10.59 -10.87 -39.56
C GLU A 298 9.85 -11.62 -38.46
N ALA A 299 9.11 -12.66 -38.86
CA ALA A 299 8.58 -13.61 -37.91
C ALA A 299 9.74 -14.07 -37.02
N PRO A 300 9.64 -13.95 -35.69
CA PRO A 300 10.64 -14.55 -34.84
C PRO A 300 10.53 -16.05 -35.08
N THR A 301 11.49 -16.60 -35.83
CA THR A 301 11.92 -17.98 -35.65
C THR A 301 12.13 -18.12 -34.16
N GLU A 302 11.23 -18.82 -33.47
CA GLU A 302 11.45 -19.23 -32.09
C GLU A 302 12.86 -19.83 -32.06
N PRO A 303 13.81 -19.26 -31.29
CA PRO A 303 14.98 -20.03 -30.95
C PRO A 303 14.42 -21.28 -30.25
N GLU A 304 14.77 -22.47 -30.73
CA GLU A 304 14.55 -23.68 -29.97
C GLU A 304 15.16 -23.42 -28.58
N GLU A 305 14.29 -23.20 -27.57
CA GLU A 305 14.70 -23.07 -26.17
C GLU A 305 15.60 -24.28 -25.88
N THR A 306 16.90 -24.03 -25.71
CA THR A 306 17.81 -25.11 -25.36
C THR A 306 17.38 -25.65 -24.00
N GLU A 307 17.57 -26.94 -23.79
CA GLU A 307 17.21 -27.62 -22.53
C GLU A 307 17.84 -26.91 -21.31
N GLU A 308 18.95 -26.19 -21.53
CA GLU A 308 19.64 -25.29 -20.61
C GLU A 308 18.79 -24.08 -20.16
N GLU A 309 18.07 -23.40 -21.06
CA GLU A 309 17.22 -22.25 -20.71
C GLU A 309 15.97 -22.67 -19.91
N ARG A 310 15.43 -23.86 -20.20
CA ARG A 310 14.34 -24.47 -19.40
C ARG A 310 14.82 -24.87 -18.00
N VAL A 311 16.03 -25.42 -17.90
CA VAL A 311 16.64 -25.78 -16.61
C VAL A 311 16.96 -24.53 -15.77
N GLN A 312 17.40 -23.42 -16.38
CA GLN A 312 17.66 -22.14 -15.70
C GLN A 312 16.42 -21.54 -15.03
N LYS A 313 15.24 -21.71 -15.65
CA LYS A 313 13.95 -21.18 -15.16
C LYS A 313 13.31 -22.06 -14.07
N ILE A 314 13.54 -23.37 -14.13
CA ILE A 314 13.20 -24.31 -13.05
C ILE A 314 14.12 -24.08 -11.83
N LEU A 315 15.36 -23.63 -12.09
CA LEU A 315 16.34 -23.16 -11.12
C LEU A 315 16.22 -21.64 -10.84
N SER A 316 15.01 -21.15 -10.49
CA SER A 316 14.91 -20.05 -9.51
C SER A 316 15.25 -20.52 -8.07
N SER A 317 15.83 -21.73 -7.99
CA SER A 317 17.13 -22.09 -7.39
C SER A 317 17.36 -21.87 -5.92
N LYS A 318 16.98 -20.75 -5.30
CA LYS A 318 17.38 -20.51 -3.90
C LYS A 318 16.85 -21.58 -2.94
N ASP A 319 15.59 -21.98 -3.07
CA ASP A 319 14.99 -22.97 -2.17
C ASP A 319 15.47 -24.41 -2.44
N VAL A 320 15.75 -24.75 -3.70
CA VAL A 320 16.25 -26.08 -4.09
C VAL A 320 17.70 -26.24 -3.67
N TYR A 321 18.56 -25.26 -3.95
CA TYR A 321 19.95 -25.29 -3.50
C TYR A 321 20.05 -25.21 -1.99
N GLN A 322 19.27 -24.36 -1.32
CA GLN A 322 19.32 -24.28 0.15
C GLN A 322 18.90 -25.61 0.80
N ARG A 323 17.87 -26.29 0.29
CA ARG A 323 17.45 -27.61 0.82
C ARG A 323 18.49 -28.70 0.58
N ILE A 324 19.14 -28.70 -0.58
CA ILE A 324 20.24 -29.63 -0.87
C ILE A 324 21.43 -29.31 0.05
N PHE A 325 21.77 -28.04 0.21
CA PHE A 325 22.88 -27.58 1.04
C PHE A 325 22.66 -27.89 2.53
N ASP A 326 21.46 -27.66 3.04
CA ASP A 326 21.07 -28.01 4.42
C ASP A 326 21.09 -29.54 4.65
N TYR A 327 20.69 -30.33 3.65
CA TYR A 327 20.79 -31.78 3.70
C TYR A 327 22.25 -32.26 3.74
N LEU A 328 23.12 -31.68 2.91
CA LEU A 328 24.54 -32.00 2.87
C LEU A 328 25.28 -31.52 4.14
N ARG A 329 24.87 -30.39 4.74
CA ARG A 329 25.39 -29.87 6.02
C ARG A 329 24.80 -30.52 7.29
N GLY A 330 23.82 -31.41 7.14
CA GLY A 330 23.25 -32.16 8.26
C GLY A 330 24.29 -33.02 9.01
N LYS A 331 23.88 -33.71 10.08
CA LYS A 331 24.81 -34.44 10.97
C LYS A 331 25.67 -35.47 10.22
N GLY A 332 26.97 -35.18 10.13
CA GLY A 332 28.05 -36.05 9.65
C GLY A 332 28.24 -36.05 8.13
N LYS A 333 29.50 -36.28 7.70
CA LYS A 333 29.87 -36.46 6.28
C LYS A 333 28.97 -37.52 5.65
N LYS A 334 28.40 -37.22 4.48
CA LYS A 334 27.57 -38.15 3.72
C LYS A 334 28.42 -38.83 2.66
N THR A 335 28.33 -40.15 2.55
CA THR A 335 28.93 -40.88 1.45
C THR A 335 28.01 -40.85 0.23
N PRO A 336 28.54 -41.03 -1.00
CA PRO A 336 27.70 -41.11 -2.21
C PRO A 336 26.60 -42.18 -2.11
N HIS A 337 26.87 -43.29 -1.41
CA HIS A 337 25.88 -44.36 -1.18
C HIS A 337 24.70 -43.89 -0.28
N GLU A 338 24.98 -43.08 0.75
CA GLU A 338 23.95 -42.53 1.63
C GLU A 338 23.08 -41.47 0.92
N ILE A 339 23.70 -40.65 0.07
CA ILE A 339 22.98 -39.67 -0.76
C ILE A 339 22.05 -40.41 -1.74
N GLN A 340 22.56 -41.46 -2.43
CA GLN A 340 21.76 -42.27 -3.36
C GLN A 340 20.55 -42.93 -2.68
N LYS A 341 20.70 -43.35 -1.42
CA LYS A 341 19.59 -43.91 -0.63
C LYS A 341 18.56 -42.84 -0.25
N ALA A 342 19.01 -41.63 0.07
CA ALA A 342 18.14 -40.52 0.44
C ALA A 342 17.37 -39.92 -0.73
N VAL A 343 17.93 -39.92 -1.95
CA VAL A 343 17.26 -39.48 -3.18
C VAL A 343 15.86 -40.10 -3.31
N ARG A 344 15.70 -41.39 -2.97
CA ARG A 344 14.41 -42.09 -3.05
C ARG A 344 13.33 -41.52 -2.13
N ASN A 345 13.72 -40.80 -1.07
CA ASN A 345 12.82 -40.28 -0.05
C ASN A 345 12.44 -38.80 -0.28
N TRP A 346 13.07 -38.12 -1.24
CA TRP A 346 12.74 -36.73 -1.58
C TRP A 346 11.54 -36.67 -2.53
N ARG A 347 10.49 -35.95 -2.13
CA ARG A 347 9.24 -35.84 -2.92
C ARG A 347 9.35 -34.95 -4.16
N VAL A 348 10.35 -34.06 -4.19
CA VAL A 348 10.56 -33.07 -5.25
C VAL A 348 11.50 -33.65 -6.32
N PRO A 349 11.05 -33.86 -7.58
CA PRO A 349 11.86 -34.44 -8.66
C PRO A 349 13.20 -33.72 -8.92
N GLU A 350 13.20 -32.39 -8.82
CA GLU A 350 14.36 -31.54 -9.11
C GLU A 350 15.48 -31.75 -8.08
N ILE A 351 15.12 -31.87 -6.80
CA ILE A 351 16.07 -32.23 -5.73
C ILE A 351 16.63 -33.64 -5.94
N ARG A 352 15.81 -34.58 -6.42
CA ARG A 352 16.26 -35.94 -6.72
C ARG A 352 17.28 -35.97 -7.85
N ASN A 353 17.03 -35.22 -8.91
CA ASN A 353 17.92 -35.15 -10.07
C ASN A 353 19.26 -34.51 -9.69
N ALA A 354 19.24 -33.38 -8.97
CA ALA A 354 20.46 -32.71 -8.52
C ALA A 354 21.30 -33.57 -7.56
N LEU A 355 20.68 -34.28 -6.61
CA LEU A 355 21.40 -35.21 -5.71
C LEU A 355 21.97 -36.43 -6.47
N ASN A 356 21.28 -36.93 -7.49
CA ASN A 356 21.81 -38.01 -8.34
C ASN A 356 23.03 -37.56 -9.15
N GLU A 357 23.04 -36.32 -9.65
CA GLU A 357 24.21 -35.76 -10.34
C GLU A 357 25.42 -35.64 -9.41
N LEU A 358 25.23 -35.17 -8.17
CA LEU A 358 26.30 -35.10 -7.17
C LEU A 358 26.93 -36.48 -6.90
N VAL A 359 26.10 -37.54 -6.83
CA VAL A 359 26.60 -38.92 -6.69
C VAL A 359 27.32 -39.38 -7.95
N ARG A 360 26.76 -39.10 -9.13
CA ARG A 360 27.32 -39.52 -10.44
C ARG A 360 28.69 -38.90 -10.69
N HIS A 361 28.89 -37.64 -10.29
CA HIS A 361 30.16 -36.93 -10.43
C HIS A 361 31.12 -37.13 -9.24
N GLN A 362 30.73 -37.93 -8.24
CA GLN A 362 31.48 -38.14 -6.98
C GLN A 362 31.90 -36.82 -6.30
N ILE A 363 31.13 -35.73 -6.48
CA ILE A 363 31.38 -34.42 -5.87
C ILE A 363 30.85 -34.46 -4.44
N VAL A 364 31.50 -35.28 -3.62
CA VAL A 364 31.27 -35.33 -2.19
C VAL A 364 32.64 -35.41 -1.55
N ASN A 365 33.06 -34.29 -0.98
CA ASN A 365 34.40 -34.13 -0.47
C ASN A 365 34.60 -35.02 0.77
N ASN A 366 35.43 -36.06 0.65
CA ASN A 366 35.77 -36.95 1.76
C ASN A 366 36.76 -36.30 2.75
N GLU A 367 37.33 -35.13 2.43
CA GLU A 367 38.46 -34.55 3.14
C GLU A 367 38.14 -33.19 3.81
N GLY A 368 37.10 -33.15 4.64
CA GLY A 368 37.10 -32.40 5.91
C GLY A 368 37.39 -30.88 5.92
N GLY A 369 37.34 -30.16 4.80
CA GLY A 369 37.45 -28.70 4.74
C GLY A 369 36.20 -28.08 4.11
N ASP A 370 35.64 -27.06 4.76
CA ASP A 370 34.46 -26.31 4.33
C ASP A 370 34.75 -25.35 3.15
N GLU A 371 35.27 -25.86 2.03
CA GLU A 371 35.36 -25.11 0.77
C GLU A 371 34.83 -25.95 -0.39
N TYR A 372 33.77 -25.45 -1.03
CA TYR A 372 33.26 -25.96 -2.30
C TYR A 372 33.85 -25.07 -3.40
N SER A 373 34.76 -25.60 -4.21
CA SER A 373 35.11 -24.96 -5.49
C SER A 373 34.47 -25.74 -6.63
N LEU A 374 33.65 -25.04 -7.42
CA LEU A 374 33.30 -25.48 -8.76
C LEU A 374 34.54 -25.27 -9.62
N LYS A 375 35.02 -26.34 -10.28
CA LYS A 375 36.06 -26.21 -11.31
C LYS A 375 35.52 -25.38 -12.47
N GLU A 376 36.36 -24.47 -12.97
CA GLU A 376 36.11 -23.55 -14.08
C GLU A 376 35.47 -24.20 -15.31
#